data_AF-A0A847B7S5-F1
#
_entry.id   AF-A0A847B7S5-F1
#
_cell.length_a   1.000
_cell.length_b   1.000
_cell.length_c   1.000
_cell.angle_alpha   90.00
_cell.angle_beta   90.00
_cell.angle_gamma   90.00
#
_symmetry.space_group_name_H-M   'P 1'
#
loop_
_entity.id
_entity.type
_entity.pdbx_description
1 polymer ?
#
loop_
_entity_poly.entity_id
_entity_poly.type
_entity_poly.pdbx_seq_one_letter_code
_entity_poly.pdbx_strand_id
1 'polypeptide(L)'
;MDIQNEIEKIESSINIYRLNVAGKEAFEIVMRLAYFEYPQYKKLIVELNKLRKRCSTYDEKAAFVCMYQAIYHSAKKMYKKTLKSINLGKLEIKHHLRTLNDGSAQKAIEHFLNDAGDVDFDKSCLKIMTNGILKQLADIKDELYVLDNHPDDYINTFSTYIGPDSIMRYRNDRVYYKDVSIIPTDSHSYSVSYNEKTTTSTKNAILDIFAYLNGMPYLYFTDNPEFNRKICDLYEKFDLLDMVRLRKKNYFAALSDEPISLQLPILRSNNDRFLIEIPDSQHEKVFELYQASLKQFEPMPRCVFLYRVFEYGAKYHYQHIMHPANYDPKDAIEYYLSNIFTHKYAPLYYIVYGRVSIEGENSDTVKVLKKSTCVNYISRLKKEARSILLEWSKHNYLKNKRLGEIIYNTGRNASAHASGGHADARYDYGLNYQHINNVNIILELIARYIVEELNPDIVKLVESNHDKYIKQSFLGV
;
A
#
# COMPACT_ATOMS: atom_id res chain seq x y z
N MET A 1 0.47 8.48 36.41
CA MET A 1 -0.85 9.11 36.20
C MET A 1 -1.89 8.10 36.62
N ASP A 2 -2.82 8.49 37.50
CA ASP A 2 -3.92 7.60 37.89
C ASP A 2 -5.04 7.70 36.84
N ILE A 3 -4.99 6.80 35.87
CA ILE A 3 -5.91 6.78 34.71
C ILE A 3 -7.35 6.56 35.15
N GLN A 4 -7.57 5.73 36.17
CA GLN A 4 -8.92 5.39 36.61
C GLN A 4 -9.62 6.63 37.18
N ASN A 5 -8.90 7.39 38.02
CA ASN A 5 -9.41 8.63 38.60
C ASN A 5 -9.65 9.72 37.53
N GLU A 6 -8.77 9.86 36.54
CA GLU A 6 -8.98 10.79 35.42
C GLU A 6 -10.20 10.39 34.56
N ILE A 7 -10.39 9.09 34.30
CA ILE A 7 -11.58 8.58 33.60
C ILE A 7 -12.86 8.92 34.39
N GLU A 8 -12.88 8.70 35.70
CA GLU A 8 -14.03 8.98 36.56
C GLU A 8 -14.40 10.47 36.56
N LYS A 9 -13.39 11.35 36.62
CA LYS A 9 -13.59 12.81 36.46
C LYS A 9 -14.22 13.14 35.12
N ILE A 10 -13.72 12.55 34.02
CA ILE A 10 -14.29 12.77 32.69
C ILE A 10 -15.73 12.30 32.63
N GLU A 11 -16.03 11.07 33.06
CA GLU A 11 -17.39 10.53 33.05
C GLU A 11 -18.36 11.40 33.86
N SER A 12 -17.94 11.89 35.03
CA SER A 12 -18.76 12.76 35.89
C SER A 12 -19.01 14.15 35.29
N SER A 13 -18.10 14.65 34.45
CA SER A 13 -18.21 15.96 33.79
C SER A 13 -19.15 15.97 32.58
N ILE A 14 -19.43 14.81 31.99
CA ILE A 14 -20.24 14.70 30.77
C ILE A 14 -21.73 14.66 31.12
N ASN A 15 -22.47 15.68 30.68
CA ASN A 15 -23.93 15.65 30.74
C ASN A 15 -24.52 14.95 29.52
N ILE A 16 -25.04 13.72 29.72
CA ILE A 16 -25.64 12.91 28.65
C ILE A 16 -27.10 13.28 28.32
N TYR A 17 -27.67 14.30 28.98
CA TYR A 17 -29.05 14.76 28.78
C TYR A 17 -29.12 16.17 28.21
N ARG A 18 -28.03 16.94 28.27
CA ARG A 18 -27.98 18.31 27.76
C ARG A 18 -26.63 18.59 27.14
N LEU A 19 -26.65 19.03 25.88
CA LEU A 19 -25.48 19.46 25.15
C LEU A 19 -25.55 20.95 24.84
N ASN A 20 -24.57 21.72 25.33
CA ASN A 20 -24.44 23.12 24.95
C ASN A 20 -23.51 23.23 23.74
N VAL A 21 -24.04 23.67 22.60
CA VAL A 21 -23.26 23.86 21.36
C VAL A 21 -23.01 25.33 21.15
N ALA A 22 -21.73 25.71 21.15
CA ALA A 22 -21.34 27.07 20.78
C ALA A 22 -21.30 27.21 19.26
N GLY A 23 -21.91 28.24 18.71
CA GLY A 23 -21.74 28.61 17.30
C GLY A 23 -22.53 29.86 16.97
N LYS A 24 -22.00 30.70 16.08
CA LYS A 24 -22.66 31.97 15.70
C LYS A 24 -23.74 31.77 14.65
N GLU A 25 -23.61 30.73 13.83
CA GLU A 25 -24.48 30.44 12.70
C GLU A 25 -24.87 28.95 12.66
N ALA A 26 -25.95 28.62 11.94
CA ALA A 26 -26.47 27.27 11.84
C ALA A 26 -25.44 26.28 11.29
N PHE A 27 -24.65 26.69 10.28
CA PHE A 27 -23.61 25.85 9.70
C PHE A 27 -22.54 25.46 10.73
N GLU A 28 -22.10 26.39 11.59
CA GLU A 28 -21.10 26.10 12.62
C GLU A 28 -21.63 25.09 13.66
N ILE A 29 -22.90 25.24 14.07
CA ILE A 29 -23.56 24.32 15.00
C ILE A 29 -23.66 22.92 14.39
N VAL A 30 -24.15 22.83 13.15
CA VAL A 30 -24.29 21.57 12.42
C VAL A 30 -22.93 20.89 12.21
N MET A 31 -21.89 21.64 11.82
CA MET A 31 -20.52 21.14 11.68
C MET A 31 -20.00 20.54 13.00
N ARG A 32 -20.17 21.24 14.13
CA ARG A 32 -19.72 20.74 15.43
C ARG A 32 -20.42 19.45 15.85
N LEU A 33 -21.68 19.29 15.46
CA LEU A 33 -22.46 18.07 15.72
C LEU A 33 -22.07 16.93 14.76
N ALA A 34 -21.80 17.24 13.49
CA ALA A 34 -21.35 16.26 12.51
C ALA A 34 -20.00 15.63 12.90
N TYR A 35 -19.11 16.43 13.49
CA TYR A 35 -17.81 16.00 14.01
C TYR A 35 -17.80 15.90 15.54
N PHE A 36 -18.94 15.57 16.15
CA PHE A 36 -19.06 15.49 17.61
C PHE A 36 -18.06 14.50 18.20
N GLU A 37 -17.18 15.01 19.06
CA GLU A 37 -16.27 14.22 19.89
C GLU A 37 -16.31 14.71 21.34
N TYR A 38 -15.96 13.84 22.30
CA TYR A 38 -15.69 14.25 23.68
C TYR A 38 -14.23 14.71 23.83
N PRO A 39 -13.95 16.03 23.88
CA PRO A 39 -12.57 16.53 23.81
C PRO A 39 -11.74 16.11 25.02
N GLN A 40 -12.38 15.79 26.15
CA GLN A 40 -11.71 15.35 27.37
C GLN A 40 -10.95 14.04 27.16
N TYR A 41 -11.55 13.06 26.45
CA TYR A 41 -10.87 11.79 26.15
C TYR A 41 -9.69 12.00 25.21
N LYS A 42 -9.84 12.85 24.19
CA LYS A 42 -8.74 13.21 23.27
C LYS A 42 -7.57 13.86 24.00
N LYS A 43 -7.84 14.79 24.93
CA LYS A 43 -6.82 15.41 25.78
C LYS A 43 -6.09 14.36 26.62
N LEU A 44 -6.81 13.44 27.25
CA LEU A 44 -6.22 12.38 28.06
C LEU A 44 -5.33 11.44 27.22
N ILE A 45 -5.76 11.07 26.01
CA ILE A 45 -4.94 10.29 25.06
C ILE A 45 -3.65 11.05 24.67
N VAL A 46 -3.75 12.36 24.43
CA VAL A 46 -2.57 13.19 24.11
C VAL A 46 -1.59 13.26 25.29
N GLU A 47 -2.09 13.38 26.52
CA GLU A 47 -1.25 13.36 27.73
C GLU A 47 -0.59 12.00 27.92
N LEU A 48 -1.33 10.91 27.72
CA LEU A 48 -0.81 9.55 27.78
C LEU A 48 0.29 9.34 26.72
N ASN A 49 0.07 9.81 25.49
CA ASN A 49 1.07 9.80 24.42
C ASN A 49 2.34 10.58 24.80
N LYS A 50 2.22 11.74 25.46
CA LYS A 50 3.39 12.52 25.93
C LYS A 50 4.19 11.76 26.98
N LEU A 51 3.53 11.06 27.88
CA LEU A 51 4.20 10.22 28.89
C LEU A 51 4.89 9.02 28.23
N ARG A 52 4.17 8.29 27.36
CA ARG A 52 4.69 7.15 26.62
C ARG A 52 5.94 7.50 25.81
N LYS A 53 5.95 8.67 25.14
CA LYS A 53 7.11 9.15 24.35
C LYS A 53 8.38 9.38 25.18
N ARG A 54 8.28 9.48 26.51
CA ARG A 54 9.44 9.61 27.41
C ARG A 54 10.04 8.25 27.80
N CYS A 55 9.33 7.16 27.57
CA CYS A 55 9.80 5.80 27.83
C CYS A 55 10.74 5.35 26.71
N SER A 56 11.77 4.60 27.08
CA SER A 56 12.79 4.15 26.13
C SER A 56 12.62 2.68 25.74
N THR A 57 12.09 1.86 26.65
CA THR A 57 12.00 0.40 26.45
C THR A 57 10.59 -0.08 26.11
N TYR A 58 10.51 -1.26 25.53
CA TYR A 58 9.32 -2.01 25.20
C TYR A 58 8.47 -2.22 26.44
N ASP A 59 9.07 -2.75 27.51
CA ASP A 59 8.33 -3.14 28.72
C ASP A 59 7.73 -1.90 29.41
N GLU A 60 8.45 -0.77 29.43
CA GLU A 60 7.92 0.50 29.93
C GLU A 60 6.71 0.99 29.11
N LYS A 61 6.77 0.89 27.78
CA LYS A 61 5.69 1.32 26.89
C LYS A 61 4.51 0.34 26.89
N ALA A 62 4.77 -0.96 27.05
CA ALA A 62 3.74 -2.00 27.11
C ALA A 62 2.77 -1.77 28.28
N ALA A 63 3.25 -1.22 29.39
CA ALA A 63 2.40 -0.85 30.54
C ALA A 63 1.30 0.18 30.18
N PHE A 64 1.46 0.94 29.10
CA PHE A 64 0.48 1.92 28.65
C PHE A 64 -0.68 1.29 27.87
N VAL A 65 -0.53 0.09 27.30
CA VAL A 65 -1.57 -0.55 26.46
C VAL A 65 -2.89 -0.69 27.24
N CYS A 66 -2.83 -1.21 28.47
CA CYS A 66 -4.02 -1.34 29.33
C CYS A 66 -4.64 0.02 29.68
N MET A 67 -3.83 1.08 29.78
CA MET A 67 -4.32 2.44 30.03
C MET A 67 -5.10 2.97 28.82
N TYR A 68 -4.61 2.78 27.60
CA TYR A 68 -5.34 3.13 26.37
C TYR A 68 -6.66 2.35 26.29
N GLN A 69 -6.64 1.04 26.52
CA GLN A 69 -7.85 0.20 26.53
C GLN A 69 -8.91 0.76 27.50
N ALA A 70 -8.51 1.09 28.74
CA ALA A 70 -9.42 1.67 29.73
C ALA A 70 -10.07 2.98 29.24
N ILE A 71 -9.28 3.89 28.65
CA ILE A 71 -9.77 5.16 28.10
C ILE A 71 -10.78 4.91 26.98
N TYR A 72 -10.45 4.05 26.01
CA TYR A 72 -11.32 3.73 24.88
C TYR A 72 -12.61 3.03 25.30
N HIS A 73 -12.56 2.10 26.27
CA HIS A 73 -13.75 1.49 26.85
C HIS A 73 -14.67 2.50 27.54
N SER A 74 -14.09 3.45 28.27
CA SER A 74 -14.84 4.54 28.90
C SER A 74 -15.49 5.46 27.86
N ALA A 75 -14.74 5.87 26.84
CA ALA A 75 -15.26 6.68 25.74
C ALA A 75 -16.43 5.97 25.04
N LYS A 76 -16.27 4.68 24.69
CA LYS A 76 -17.32 3.84 24.12
C LYS A 76 -18.57 3.78 24.99
N LYS A 77 -18.41 3.62 26.30
CA LYS A 77 -19.51 3.63 27.27
C LYS A 77 -20.27 4.96 27.25
N MET A 78 -19.54 6.09 27.23
CA MET A 78 -20.16 7.41 27.22
C MET A 78 -20.89 7.73 25.91
N TYR A 79 -20.28 7.43 24.76
CA TYR A 79 -20.95 7.57 23.46
C TYR A 79 -22.23 6.72 23.37
N LYS A 80 -22.19 5.46 23.85
CA LYS A 80 -23.38 4.60 23.91
C LYS A 80 -24.47 5.15 24.82
N LYS A 81 -24.11 5.73 25.98
CA LYS A 81 -25.07 6.38 26.89
C LYS A 81 -25.74 7.57 26.21
N THR A 82 -24.98 8.42 25.53
CA THR A 82 -25.51 9.59 24.83
C THR A 82 -26.39 9.21 23.66
N LEU A 83 -25.98 8.22 22.87
CA LEU A 83 -26.83 7.66 21.81
C LEU A 83 -28.15 7.10 22.36
N LYS A 84 -28.10 6.41 23.51
CA LYS A 84 -29.31 5.95 24.21
C LYS A 84 -30.19 7.11 24.67
N SER A 85 -29.62 8.21 25.18
CA SER A 85 -30.38 9.40 25.56
C SER A 85 -31.07 10.06 24.35
N ILE A 86 -30.37 10.16 23.21
CA ILE A 86 -30.94 10.66 21.95
C ILE A 86 -32.13 9.79 21.51
N ASN A 87 -31.94 8.46 21.46
CA ASN A 87 -32.98 7.52 21.03
C ASN A 87 -34.20 7.50 21.96
N LEU A 88 -34.03 7.85 23.24
CA LEU A 88 -35.12 8.00 24.20
C LEU A 88 -35.77 9.39 24.19
N GLY A 89 -35.32 10.31 23.33
CA GLY A 89 -35.81 11.70 23.29
C GLY A 89 -35.46 12.51 24.54
N LYS A 90 -34.42 12.11 25.28
CA LYS A 90 -34.01 12.74 26.55
C LYS A 90 -32.87 13.73 26.42
N LEU A 91 -32.22 13.81 25.26
CA LEU A 91 -31.14 14.76 25.00
C LEU A 91 -31.71 16.08 24.47
N GLU A 92 -31.41 17.17 25.16
CA GLU A 92 -31.69 18.54 24.71
C GLU A 92 -30.41 19.16 24.13
N ILE A 93 -30.48 19.71 22.91
CA ILE A 93 -29.43 20.55 22.33
C ILE A 93 -29.74 22.00 22.68
N LYS A 94 -28.78 22.69 23.29
CA LYS A 94 -28.86 24.12 23.59
C LYS A 94 -27.93 24.91 22.69
N HIS A 95 -28.51 25.85 21.95
CA HIS A 95 -27.78 26.79 21.10
C HIS A 95 -28.40 28.19 21.15
N HIS A 96 -27.67 29.19 20.65
CA HIS A 96 -28.02 30.61 20.77
C HIS A 96 -28.98 31.11 19.69
N LEU A 97 -29.20 30.32 18.63
CA LEU A 97 -30.10 30.68 17.53
C LEU A 97 -31.56 30.72 18.02
N ARG A 98 -32.19 31.90 17.93
CA ARG A 98 -33.57 32.14 18.39
C ARG A 98 -34.63 31.92 17.29
N THR A 99 -34.22 31.90 16.02
CA THR A 99 -35.11 31.74 14.85
C THR A 99 -34.41 30.89 13.79
N LEU A 100 -35.10 29.85 13.31
CA LEU A 100 -34.54 28.76 12.49
C LEU A 100 -34.90 28.85 10.98
N ASN A 101 -35.70 29.83 10.60
CA ASN A 101 -36.23 29.97 9.24
C ASN A 101 -35.33 30.79 8.33
N ASP A 102 -34.08 30.37 8.17
CA ASP A 102 -33.20 30.98 7.17
C ASP A 102 -32.59 29.90 6.28
N GLY A 103 -32.50 30.17 4.96
CA GLY A 103 -32.04 29.19 3.96
C GLY A 103 -30.61 28.69 4.19
N SER A 104 -29.86 29.36 5.08
CA SER A 104 -28.54 28.93 5.57
C SER A 104 -28.59 27.69 6.46
N ALA A 105 -29.62 27.54 7.30
CA ALA A 105 -29.77 26.37 8.18
C ALA A 105 -30.12 25.11 7.39
N GLN A 106 -31.00 25.26 6.38
CA GLN A 106 -31.37 24.14 5.51
C GLN A 106 -30.19 23.69 4.65
N LYS A 107 -29.45 24.61 4.03
CA LYS A 107 -28.20 24.30 3.31
C LYS A 107 -27.17 23.60 4.19
N ALA A 108 -27.05 23.98 5.46
CA ALA A 108 -26.16 23.33 6.40
C ALA A 108 -26.57 21.87 6.68
N ILE A 109 -27.87 21.62 6.83
CA ILE A 109 -28.40 20.26 7.04
C ILE A 109 -28.25 19.43 5.77
N GLU A 110 -28.61 19.96 4.61
CA GLU A 110 -28.50 19.31 3.29
C GLU A 110 -27.06 18.88 2.98
N HIS A 111 -26.06 19.61 3.47
CA HIS A 111 -24.65 19.21 3.35
C HIS A 111 -24.34 17.85 4.01
N PHE A 112 -25.06 17.49 5.07
CA PHE A 112 -24.82 16.27 5.86
C PHE A 112 -25.92 15.22 5.74
N LEU A 113 -27.12 15.61 5.31
CA LEU A 113 -28.29 14.75 5.14
C LEU A 113 -28.88 15.00 3.75
N ASN A 114 -28.68 14.04 2.84
CA ASN A 114 -29.17 14.13 1.46
C ASN A 114 -30.71 14.22 1.33
N ASP A 115 -31.45 13.81 2.38
CA ASP A 115 -32.92 13.84 2.45
C ASP A 115 -33.41 14.76 3.57
N ALA A 116 -32.89 15.99 3.60
CA ALA A 116 -33.33 17.03 4.52
C ALA A 116 -34.69 17.61 4.05
N GLY A 117 -35.78 16.87 4.22
CA GLY A 117 -37.13 17.43 4.05
C GLY A 117 -37.42 18.57 5.05
N ASP A 118 -38.69 18.95 5.23
CA ASP A 118 -39.17 19.93 6.22
C ASP A 118 -39.03 19.43 7.69
N VAL A 119 -37.84 18.93 8.04
CA VAL A 119 -37.53 18.37 9.36
C VAL A 119 -37.00 19.48 10.26
N ASP A 120 -37.66 19.64 11.42
CA ASP A 120 -37.24 20.48 12.53
C ASP A 120 -35.71 20.48 12.74
N PHE A 121 -35.12 21.66 12.91
CA PHE A 121 -33.67 21.85 12.95
C PHE A 121 -33.01 21.05 14.08
N ASP A 122 -33.62 21.01 15.27
CA ASP A 122 -33.06 20.28 16.41
C ASP A 122 -33.11 18.77 16.16
N LYS A 123 -34.19 18.26 15.56
CA LYS A 123 -34.26 16.86 15.12
C LYS A 123 -33.20 16.52 14.07
N SER A 124 -32.98 17.42 13.11
CA SER A 124 -31.93 17.27 12.09
C SER A 124 -30.53 17.28 12.71
N CYS A 125 -30.29 18.21 13.63
CA CYS A 125 -29.07 18.29 14.43
C CYS A 125 -28.81 17.00 15.24
N LEU A 126 -29.84 16.44 15.89
CA LEU A 126 -29.74 15.17 16.62
C LEU A 126 -29.40 13.99 15.68
N LYS A 127 -29.98 13.96 14.47
CA LYS A 127 -29.67 12.93 13.46
C LYS A 127 -28.22 13.04 12.97
N ILE A 128 -27.75 14.26 12.71
CA ILE A 128 -26.36 14.53 12.30
C ILE A 128 -25.39 14.13 13.43
N MET A 129 -25.69 14.53 14.67
CA MET A 129 -24.92 14.14 15.85
C MET A 129 -24.89 12.61 16.03
N THR A 130 -26.02 11.94 15.76
CA THR A 130 -26.11 10.47 15.80
C THR A 130 -25.12 9.83 14.82
N ASN A 131 -25.05 10.33 13.58
CA ASN A 131 -24.07 9.86 12.60
C ASN A 131 -22.63 10.11 13.08
N GLY A 132 -22.36 11.27 13.66
CA GLY A 132 -21.06 11.59 14.28
C GLY A 132 -20.68 10.61 15.40
N ILE A 133 -21.61 10.31 16.32
CA ILE A 133 -21.40 9.33 17.40
C ILE A 133 -21.17 7.92 16.85
N LEU A 134 -21.93 7.50 15.85
CA LEU A 134 -21.77 6.18 15.23
C LEU A 134 -20.38 6.04 14.59
N LYS A 135 -19.88 7.10 13.94
CA LYS A 135 -18.51 7.16 13.44
C LYS A 135 -17.49 7.01 14.58
N GLN A 136 -17.63 7.80 15.65
CA GLN A 136 -16.74 7.70 16.83
C GLN A 136 -16.74 6.29 17.44
N LEU A 137 -17.90 5.63 17.50
CA LEU A 137 -18.01 4.25 17.99
C LEU A 137 -17.32 3.24 17.08
N ALA A 138 -17.32 3.47 15.75
CA ALA A 138 -16.58 2.67 14.80
C ALA A 138 -15.06 2.87 14.98
N ASP A 139 -14.61 4.12 15.04
CA ASP A 139 -13.19 4.47 15.26
C ASP A 139 -12.68 3.83 16.57
N ILE A 140 -13.43 3.93 17.67
CA ILE A 140 -13.06 3.30 18.96
C ILE A 140 -13.05 1.77 18.86
N LYS A 141 -13.97 1.16 18.08
CA LYS A 141 -13.99 -0.29 17.88
C LYS A 141 -12.72 -0.76 17.17
N ASP A 142 -12.26 0.02 16.19
CA ASP A 142 -11.04 -0.29 15.45
C ASP A 142 -9.79 -0.10 16.33
N GLU A 143 -9.72 0.98 17.11
CA GLU A 143 -8.61 1.18 18.07
C GLU A 143 -8.55 0.10 19.15
N LEU A 144 -9.69 -0.32 19.70
CA LEU A 144 -9.74 -1.44 20.65
C LEU A 144 -9.27 -2.74 20.00
N TYR A 145 -9.65 -2.99 18.75
CA TYR A 145 -9.17 -4.17 18.04
C TYR A 145 -7.64 -4.13 17.84
N VAL A 146 -7.07 -2.98 17.49
CA VAL A 146 -5.61 -2.80 17.39
C VAL A 146 -4.94 -3.06 18.75
N LEU A 147 -5.46 -2.49 19.84
CA LEU A 147 -4.91 -2.74 21.18
C LEU A 147 -4.95 -4.21 21.59
N ASP A 148 -5.99 -4.94 21.19
CA ASP A 148 -6.18 -6.35 21.56
C ASP A 148 -5.34 -7.31 20.69
N ASN A 149 -5.12 -6.99 19.41
CA ASN A 149 -4.51 -7.93 18.43
C ASN A 149 -3.13 -7.48 17.94
N HIS A 150 -2.87 -6.18 17.94
CA HIS A 150 -1.61 -5.56 17.49
C HIS A 150 -1.12 -4.52 18.51
N PRO A 151 -0.93 -4.89 19.79
CA PRO A 151 -0.54 -3.95 20.85
C PRO A 151 0.81 -3.27 20.57
N ASP A 152 1.66 -3.90 19.75
CA ASP A 152 2.95 -3.35 19.33
C ASP A 152 2.79 -2.00 18.59
N ASP A 153 1.66 -1.71 17.98
CA ASP A 153 1.38 -0.39 17.38
C ASP A 153 1.51 0.75 18.39
N TYR A 154 1.13 0.48 19.64
CA TYR A 154 1.21 1.40 20.77
C TYR A 154 2.56 1.35 21.47
N ILE A 155 3.47 0.45 21.10
CA ILE A 155 4.79 0.30 21.72
C ILE A 155 5.89 0.80 20.77
N ASN A 156 5.71 0.53 19.48
CA ASN A 156 6.65 0.79 18.43
C ASN A 156 7.03 2.27 18.31
N THR A 157 8.25 2.46 17.86
CA THR A 157 8.79 3.74 17.42
C THR A 157 8.83 3.77 15.91
N PHE A 158 8.53 4.92 15.32
CA PHE A 158 8.50 5.06 13.88
C PHE A 158 9.91 5.29 13.32
N SER A 159 10.11 4.81 12.10
CA SER A 159 11.27 5.02 11.24
C SER A 159 10.78 5.38 9.85
N THR A 160 11.53 6.22 9.17
CA THR A 160 11.22 6.62 7.79
C THR A 160 11.88 5.66 6.79
N TYR A 161 11.31 5.58 5.59
CA TYR A 161 11.85 4.82 4.46
C TYR A 161 11.91 5.70 3.20
N ILE A 162 12.88 5.44 2.34
CA ILE A 162 13.05 5.96 0.98
C ILE A 162 12.25 5.08 0.01
N GLY A 163 11.44 5.72 -0.82
CA GLY A 163 10.64 5.09 -1.86
C GLY A 163 9.66 6.12 -2.44
N PRO A 164 8.71 5.69 -3.29
CA PRO A 164 7.61 6.54 -3.73
C PRO A 164 6.88 7.17 -2.53
N ASP A 165 6.34 8.39 -2.74
CA ASP A 165 5.62 9.17 -1.72
C ASP A 165 4.53 8.37 -0.99
N SER A 166 3.97 7.35 -1.66
CA SER A 166 2.97 6.46 -1.10
C SER A 166 3.38 5.00 -1.25
N ILE A 167 3.35 4.24 -0.15
CA ILE A 167 3.43 2.77 -0.16
C ILE A 167 2.04 2.14 -0.28
N MET A 168 0.99 2.86 0.14
CA MET A 168 -0.41 2.43 0.10
C MET A 168 -1.28 3.26 -0.82
N ARG A 169 -2.31 2.64 -1.39
CA ARG A 169 -3.24 3.36 -2.26
C ARG A 169 -4.16 4.28 -1.45
N TYR A 170 -4.63 3.83 -0.28
CA TYR A 170 -5.51 4.63 0.57
C TYR A 170 -4.78 5.11 1.83
N ARG A 171 -4.98 6.39 2.13
CA ARG A 171 -4.34 7.08 3.25
C ARG A 171 -4.66 6.46 4.60
N ASN A 172 -5.90 5.98 4.77
CA ASN A 172 -6.38 5.53 6.09
C ASN A 172 -5.94 4.10 6.41
N ASP A 173 -5.38 3.37 5.45
CA ASP A 173 -4.96 1.99 5.66
C ASP A 173 -3.79 1.91 6.63
N ARG A 174 -3.92 1.02 7.62
CA ARG A 174 -2.82 0.60 8.49
C ARG A 174 -2.48 -0.84 8.17
N VAL A 175 -1.18 -1.13 8.07
CA VAL A 175 -0.69 -2.47 7.75
C VAL A 175 0.04 -3.04 8.95
N TYR A 176 -0.21 -4.32 9.24
CA TYR A 176 0.46 -5.08 10.28
C TYR A 176 1.11 -6.33 9.69
N TYR A 177 2.37 -6.59 10.07
CA TYR A 177 3.10 -7.82 9.79
C TYR A 177 3.95 -8.18 11.01
N LYS A 178 3.59 -9.28 11.69
CA LYS A 178 4.18 -9.66 12.98
C LYS A 178 4.12 -8.48 13.96
N ASP A 179 5.27 -8.05 14.50
CA ASP A 179 5.42 -6.93 15.44
C ASP A 179 5.74 -5.58 14.76
N VAL A 180 5.61 -5.50 13.43
CA VAL A 180 5.92 -4.30 12.62
C VAL A 180 4.64 -3.76 11.98
N SER A 181 4.50 -2.44 11.94
CA SER A 181 3.37 -1.78 11.27
C SER A 181 3.80 -0.69 10.29
N ILE A 182 2.97 -0.44 9.28
CA ILE A 182 3.07 0.75 8.41
C ILE A 182 1.82 1.58 8.62
N ILE A 183 2.04 2.84 9.02
CA ILE A 183 0.97 3.75 9.42
C ILE A 183 1.15 5.09 8.67
N PRO A 184 0.05 5.72 8.22
CA PRO A 184 0.10 7.08 7.72
C PRO A 184 0.59 8.07 8.80
N THR A 185 1.41 9.03 8.40
CA THR A 185 1.85 10.15 9.23
C THR A 185 0.93 11.38 9.08
N ASP A 186 1.20 12.48 9.78
CA ASP A 186 0.48 13.74 9.52
C ASP A 186 0.99 14.47 8.25
N SER A 187 2.18 14.11 7.75
CA SER A 187 2.84 14.79 6.62
C SER A 187 2.54 14.17 5.25
N HIS A 188 1.39 13.51 5.10
CA HIS A 188 1.02 12.78 3.87
C HIS A 188 2.01 11.67 3.45
N SER A 189 2.90 11.25 4.34
CA SER A 189 3.87 10.15 4.14
C SER A 189 3.49 8.91 4.96
N TYR A 190 4.25 7.82 4.85
CA TYR A 190 4.09 6.64 5.70
C TYR A 190 5.38 6.40 6.49
N SER A 191 5.24 5.80 7.67
CA SER A 191 6.37 5.36 8.47
C SER A 191 6.25 3.88 8.79
N VAL A 192 7.40 3.21 8.88
CA VAL A 192 7.47 1.85 9.41
C VAL A 192 7.73 1.94 10.91
N SER A 193 6.91 1.29 11.71
CA SER A 193 7.00 1.29 13.16
C SER A 193 7.43 -0.08 13.66
N TYR A 194 8.47 -0.12 14.48
CA TYR A 194 9.02 -1.32 15.11
C TYR A 194 9.62 -0.98 16.49
N ASN A 195 10.02 -1.99 17.24
CA ASN A 195 10.62 -1.83 18.57
C ASN A 195 11.97 -2.58 18.67
N GLU A 196 12.62 -2.52 19.82
CA GLU A 196 13.94 -3.12 20.02
C GLU A 196 13.94 -4.65 20.10
N LYS A 197 12.79 -5.28 20.30
CA LYS A 197 12.63 -6.74 20.22
C LYS A 197 12.40 -7.22 18.77
N THR A 198 12.07 -6.31 17.86
CA THR A 198 11.88 -6.62 16.44
C THR A 198 13.18 -7.05 15.78
N THR A 199 13.16 -8.21 15.13
CA THR A 199 14.33 -8.70 14.39
C THR A 199 14.57 -7.88 13.12
N THR A 200 15.84 -7.76 12.70
CA THR A 200 16.18 -7.10 11.44
C THR A 200 15.53 -7.77 10.23
N SER A 201 15.37 -9.11 10.25
CA SER A 201 14.66 -9.86 9.20
C SER A 201 13.22 -9.38 9.08
N THR A 202 12.48 -9.39 10.19
CA THR A 202 11.06 -8.98 10.21
C THR A 202 10.88 -7.52 9.82
N LYS A 203 11.75 -6.64 10.32
CA LYS A 203 11.78 -5.22 9.93
C LYS A 203 11.91 -5.06 8.41
N ASN A 204 12.85 -5.77 7.78
CA ASN A 204 13.05 -5.66 6.33
C ASN A 204 11.93 -6.33 5.52
N ALA A 205 11.42 -7.46 6.01
CA ALA A 205 10.43 -8.28 5.33
C ALA A 205 9.16 -7.50 4.94
N ILE A 206 8.66 -6.60 5.80
CA ILE A 206 7.46 -5.81 5.45
C ILE A 206 7.68 -4.93 4.22
N LEU A 207 8.85 -4.28 4.11
CA LEU A 207 9.19 -3.46 2.93
C LEU A 207 9.47 -4.33 1.71
N ASP A 208 10.11 -5.48 1.89
CA ASP A 208 10.36 -6.44 0.80
C ASP A 208 9.04 -7.00 0.22
N ILE A 209 8.05 -7.29 1.07
CA ILE A 209 6.69 -7.70 0.67
C ILE A 209 6.02 -6.56 -0.11
N PHE A 210 6.10 -5.33 0.38
CA PHE A 210 5.54 -4.19 -0.36
C PHE A 210 6.26 -3.92 -1.67
N ALA A 211 7.57 -4.14 -1.74
CA ALA A 211 8.29 -3.99 -2.98
C ALA A 211 7.79 -4.98 -4.04
N TYR A 212 7.51 -6.21 -3.63
CA TYR A 212 6.86 -7.20 -4.49
C TYR A 212 5.47 -6.77 -4.97
N LEU A 213 4.60 -6.39 -4.03
CA LEU A 213 3.21 -6.01 -4.31
C LEU A 213 3.12 -4.77 -5.21
N ASN A 214 3.98 -3.79 -4.98
CA ASN A 214 3.96 -2.51 -5.67
C ASN A 214 4.81 -2.51 -6.95
N GLY A 215 5.75 -3.45 -7.08
CA GLY A 215 6.71 -3.48 -8.20
C GLY A 215 7.73 -2.34 -8.14
N MET A 216 8.04 -1.84 -6.94
CA MET A 216 8.95 -0.70 -6.71
C MET A 216 9.86 -0.99 -5.51
N PRO A 217 11.13 -0.57 -5.50
CA PRO A 217 12.02 -0.82 -4.37
C PRO A 217 11.71 0.13 -3.20
N TYR A 218 11.81 -0.40 -1.97
CA TYR A 218 11.76 0.37 -0.72
C TYR A 218 13.04 0.18 0.10
N LEU A 219 13.55 1.26 0.67
CA LEU A 219 14.83 1.31 1.38
C LEU A 219 14.65 2.07 2.70
N TYR A 220 15.35 1.71 3.78
CA TYR A 220 15.33 2.56 4.97
C TYR A 220 16.19 3.82 4.77
N PHE A 221 15.80 4.93 5.43
CA PHE A 221 16.64 6.11 5.49
C PHE A 221 18.01 5.77 6.10
N THR A 222 19.05 6.35 5.53
CA THR A 222 20.37 6.41 6.16
C THR A 222 20.49 7.70 6.99
N ASP A 223 21.52 7.80 7.83
CA ASP A 223 21.82 9.02 8.58
C ASP A 223 22.30 10.18 7.68
N ASN A 224 22.48 9.95 6.36
CA ASN A 224 22.93 10.94 5.40
C ASN A 224 21.76 11.44 4.52
N PRO A 225 21.22 12.65 4.77
CA PRO A 225 20.08 13.19 4.02
C PRO A 225 20.36 13.36 2.52
N GLU A 226 21.57 13.78 2.15
CA GLU A 226 21.96 13.96 0.74
C GLU A 226 22.05 12.62 0.01
N PHE A 227 22.52 11.56 0.68
CA PHE A 227 22.48 10.22 0.13
C PHE A 227 21.03 9.77 -0.10
N ASN A 228 20.16 9.95 0.90
CA ASN A 228 18.75 9.57 0.80
C ASN A 228 18.05 10.29 -0.37
N ARG A 229 18.26 11.60 -0.51
CA ARG A 229 17.72 12.40 -1.63
C ARG A 229 18.17 11.87 -2.99
N LYS A 230 19.47 11.61 -3.15
CA LYS A 230 20.01 11.05 -4.41
C LYS A 230 19.43 9.69 -4.75
N ILE A 231 19.17 8.85 -3.74
CA ILE A 231 18.53 7.55 -3.93
C ILE A 231 17.05 7.72 -4.33
N CYS A 232 16.31 8.65 -3.69
CA CYS A 232 14.95 9.00 -4.10
C CYS A 232 14.91 9.44 -5.58
N ASP A 233 15.70 10.45 -5.94
CA ASP A 233 15.77 11.02 -7.30
C ASP A 233 16.11 9.95 -8.36
N LEU A 234 16.86 8.92 -7.96
CA LEU A 234 17.25 7.81 -8.82
C LEU A 234 16.10 6.82 -9.03
N TYR A 235 15.46 6.36 -7.95
CA TYR A 235 14.38 5.37 -8.03
C TYR A 235 13.02 5.94 -8.47
N GLU A 236 12.85 7.26 -8.49
CA GLU A 236 11.70 7.90 -9.16
C GLU A 236 11.72 7.73 -10.69
N LYS A 237 12.91 7.55 -11.27
CA LYS A 237 13.09 7.51 -12.73
C LYS A 237 13.03 6.11 -13.34
N PHE A 238 13.14 5.09 -12.51
CA PHE A 238 13.22 3.70 -12.95
C PHE A 238 12.20 2.85 -12.22
N ASP A 239 11.46 2.07 -12.99
CA ASP A 239 10.38 1.26 -12.48
C ASP A 239 10.34 -0.11 -13.18
N LEU A 240 9.42 -0.97 -12.74
CA LEU A 240 9.22 -2.28 -13.34
C LEU A 240 8.75 -2.21 -14.81
N LEU A 241 8.25 -1.06 -15.27
CA LEU A 241 7.75 -0.86 -16.65
C LEU A 241 8.88 -0.71 -17.65
N ASP A 242 10.12 -0.43 -17.22
CA ASP A 242 11.28 -0.34 -18.10
C ASP A 242 11.48 -1.60 -18.95
N MET A 243 11.22 -2.79 -18.40
CA MET A 243 11.30 -4.05 -19.16
C MET A 243 10.37 -4.05 -20.38
N VAL A 244 9.19 -3.43 -20.26
CA VAL A 244 8.23 -3.28 -21.37
C VAL A 244 8.61 -2.12 -22.29
N ARG A 245 9.12 -1.00 -21.74
CA ARG A 245 9.59 0.15 -22.53
C ARG A 245 10.71 -0.29 -23.49
N LEU A 246 11.68 -1.06 -22.99
CA LEU A 246 12.82 -1.60 -23.74
C LEU A 246 12.45 -2.54 -24.90
N ARG A 247 11.21 -3.05 -24.95
CA ARG A 247 10.72 -3.89 -26.06
C ARG A 247 10.15 -3.10 -27.23
N LYS A 248 10.01 -1.78 -27.11
CA LYS A 248 9.52 -0.95 -28.22
C LYS A 248 10.55 -0.93 -29.35
N LYS A 249 10.10 -1.17 -30.59
CA LYS A 249 10.96 -1.27 -31.79
C LYS A 249 11.92 -0.09 -31.96
N ASN A 250 11.50 1.12 -31.59
CA ASN A 250 12.29 2.35 -31.72
C ASN A 250 12.67 2.93 -30.36
N TYR A 251 12.80 2.12 -29.30
CA TYR A 251 13.06 2.62 -27.95
C TYR A 251 14.26 3.59 -27.91
N PHE A 252 15.42 3.17 -28.43
CA PHE A 252 16.63 4.01 -28.47
C PHE A 252 16.56 5.20 -29.46
N ALA A 253 15.58 5.20 -30.36
CA ALA A 253 15.39 6.26 -31.35
C ALA A 253 14.20 7.18 -31.03
N ALA A 254 13.45 6.89 -29.95
CA ALA A 254 12.28 7.66 -29.58
C ALA A 254 12.70 8.98 -28.91
N LEU A 255 12.12 10.10 -29.36
CA LEU A 255 12.38 11.44 -28.82
C LEU A 255 11.61 11.72 -27.52
N SER A 256 10.62 10.89 -27.19
CA SER A 256 9.86 10.99 -25.95
C SER A 256 9.29 9.63 -25.58
N ASP A 257 9.20 9.39 -24.27
CA ASP A 257 8.53 8.21 -23.74
C ASP A 257 7.01 8.39 -23.71
N GLU A 258 6.31 7.26 -23.74
CA GLU A 258 4.88 7.29 -23.40
C GLU A 258 4.75 7.57 -21.91
N PRO A 259 3.92 8.54 -21.50
CA PRO A 259 3.66 8.81 -20.10
C PRO A 259 2.91 7.61 -19.52
N ILE A 260 3.63 6.76 -18.80
CA ILE A 260 3.08 5.59 -18.11
C ILE A 260 3.45 5.65 -16.63
N SER A 261 2.52 5.26 -15.77
CA SER A 261 2.74 5.23 -14.32
C SER A 261 2.20 3.94 -13.73
N LEU A 262 3.05 3.25 -12.98
CA LEU A 262 2.68 2.05 -12.24
C LEU A 262 1.71 2.44 -11.10
N GLN A 263 0.66 1.66 -10.92
CA GLN A 263 -0.37 1.92 -9.94
C GLN A 263 -0.16 1.03 -8.72
N LEU A 264 -0.33 1.61 -7.53
CA LEU A 264 -0.35 0.84 -6.29
C LEU A 264 -1.53 -0.16 -6.30
N PRO A 265 -1.33 -1.39 -5.79
CA PRO A 265 -2.38 -2.38 -5.68
C PRO A 265 -3.48 -1.88 -4.72
N ILE A 266 -4.70 -2.34 -4.96
CA ILE A 266 -5.78 -2.22 -3.97
C ILE A 266 -5.67 -3.45 -3.08
N LEU A 267 -5.40 -3.25 -1.80
CA LEU A 267 -5.37 -4.34 -0.83
C LEU A 267 -6.74 -4.49 -0.17
N ARG A 268 -7.12 -5.74 0.05
CA ARG A 268 -8.35 -6.10 0.75
C ARG A 268 -8.13 -5.87 2.24
N SER A 269 -9.00 -5.07 2.83
CA SER A 269 -8.97 -4.81 4.25
C SER A 269 -9.83 -5.82 5.03
N ASN A 270 -9.56 -5.97 6.32
CA ASN A 270 -10.27 -6.89 7.19
C ASN A 270 -11.64 -6.30 7.59
N ASN A 271 -12.74 -6.91 7.11
CA ASN A 271 -14.11 -6.70 7.61
C ASN A 271 -14.53 -5.22 7.79
N ASP A 272 -14.45 -4.43 6.71
CA ASP A 272 -14.82 -3.00 6.66
C ASP A 272 -13.96 -2.06 7.54
N ARG A 273 -12.85 -2.56 8.11
CA ARG A 273 -11.87 -1.72 8.82
C ARG A 273 -10.78 -1.26 7.87
N PHE A 274 -10.14 -0.13 8.14
CA PHE A 274 -8.95 0.32 7.40
C PHE A 274 -7.67 -0.39 7.90
N LEU A 275 -7.75 -1.71 8.06
CA LEU A 275 -6.70 -2.56 8.62
C LEU A 275 -6.36 -3.67 7.61
N ILE A 276 -5.07 -3.83 7.33
CA ILE A 276 -4.53 -4.87 6.46
C ILE A 276 -3.57 -5.72 7.29
N GLU A 277 -3.89 -6.99 7.46
CA GLU A 277 -3.05 -7.95 8.18
C GLU A 277 -2.34 -8.82 7.15
N ILE A 278 -1.01 -8.71 7.09
CA ILE A 278 -0.19 -9.53 6.20
C ILE A 278 0.04 -10.88 6.88
N PRO A 279 -0.33 -12.01 6.25
CA PRO A 279 -0.06 -13.34 6.77
C PRO A 279 1.45 -13.59 6.93
N ASP A 280 1.82 -14.31 7.99
CA ASP A 280 3.20 -14.73 8.22
C ASP A 280 3.74 -15.56 7.04
N SER A 281 4.91 -15.15 6.53
CA SER A 281 5.62 -15.89 5.49
C SER A 281 6.73 -16.76 6.09
N GLN A 282 6.81 -18.02 5.68
CA GLN A 282 7.96 -18.90 5.93
C GLN A 282 9.10 -18.68 4.92
N HIS A 283 8.85 -17.87 3.89
CA HIS A 283 9.74 -17.65 2.76
C HIS A 283 10.11 -16.17 2.61
N GLU A 284 10.26 -15.40 3.70
CA GLU A 284 10.61 -13.96 3.68
C GLU A 284 11.80 -13.64 2.74
N LYS A 285 12.79 -14.54 2.69
CA LYS A 285 13.99 -14.40 1.84
C LYS A 285 13.67 -14.27 0.35
N VAL A 286 12.56 -14.85 -0.14
CA VAL A 286 12.18 -14.74 -1.56
C VAL A 286 11.79 -13.29 -1.91
N PHE A 287 11.18 -12.57 -0.98
CA PHE A 287 10.83 -11.16 -1.15
C PHE A 287 12.08 -10.29 -1.16
N GLU A 288 13.04 -10.55 -0.26
CA GLU A 288 14.32 -9.84 -0.23
C GLU A 288 15.08 -9.99 -1.57
N LEU A 289 15.14 -11.22 -2.10
CA LEU A 289 15.77 -11.50 -3.39
C LEU A 289 15.03 -10.80 -4.55
N TYR A 290 13.70 -10.80 -4.52
CA TYR A 290 12.90 -10.08 -5.52
C TYR A 290 13.12 -8.56 -5.44
N GLN A 291 13.11 -7.99 -4.23
CA GLN A 291 13.39 -6.57 -4.02
C GLN A 291 14.79 -6.19 -4.52
N ALA A 292 15.80 -7.06 -4.32
CA ALA A 292 17.15 -6.83 -4.84
C ALA A 292 17.18 -6.69 -6.38
N SER A 293 16.27 -7.37 -7.09
CA SER A 293 16.11 -7.22 -8.54
C SER A 293 15.49 -5.87 -8.95
N LEU A 294 14.54 -5.37 -8.17
CA LEU A 294 13.92 -4.05 -8.39
C LEU A 294 14.91 -2.90 -8.18
N LYS A 295 15.92 -3.11 -7.31
CA LYS A 295 17.00 -2.14 -7.09
C LYS A 295 17.92 -1.96 -8.30
N GLN A 296 17.82 -2.82 -9.32
CA GLN A 296 18.70 -2.79 -10.50
C GLN A 296 18.05 -2.09 -11.70
N PHE A 297 18.70 -1.05 -12.21
CA PHE A 297 18.25 -0.31 -13.39
C PHE A 297 18.64 -0.99 -14.69
N GLU A 298 19.84 -1.55 -14.73
CA GLU A 298 20.35 -2.22 -15.93
C GLU A 298 19.80 -3.65 -16.04
N PRO A 299 19.49 -4.14 -17.25
CA PRO A 299 19.01 -5.48 -17.48
C PRO A 299 19.95 -6.57 -16.97
N MET A 300 21.27 -6.40 -17.07
CA MET A 300 22.21 -7.46 -16.67
C MET A 300 22.23 -7.69 -15.15
N PRO A 301 22.46 -6.69 -14.28
CA PRO A 301 22.31 -6.88 -12.84
C PRO A 301 20.92 -7.38 -12.45
N ARG A 302 19.85 -6.86 -13.07
CA ARG A 302 18.48 -7.34 -12.82
C ARG A 302 18.35 -8.84 -13.11
N CYS A 303 18.94 -9.31 -14.21
CA CYS A 303 18.94 -10.72 -14.60
C CYS A 303 19.57 -11.61 -13.53
N VAL A 304 20.67 -11.17 -12.92
CA VAL A 304 21.33 -11.89 -11.82
C VAL A 304 20.38 -12.08 -10.64
N PHE A 305 19.73 -11.02 -10.17
CA PHE A 305 18.85 -11.12 -8.99
C PHE A 305 17.56 -11.87 -9.27
N LEU A 306 16.95 -11.71 -10.46
CA LEU A 306 15.80 -12.53 -10.86
C LEU A 306 16.19 -14.02 -10.95
N TYR A 307 17.39 -14.32 -11.42
CA TYR A 307 17.92 -15.69 -11.44
C TYR A 307 18.13 -16.24 -10.01
N ARG A 308 18.53 -15.41 -9.04
CA ARG A 308 18.59 -15.81 -7.62
C ARG A 308 17.21 -16.16 -7.05
N VAL A 309 16.15 -15.46 -7.45
CA VAL A 309 14.77 -15.84 -7.08
C VAL A 309 14.43 -17.21 -7.67
N PHE A 310 14.81 -17.47 -8.92
CA PHE A 310 14.69 -18.79 -9.52
C PHE A 310 15.46 -19.86 -8.74
N GLU A 311 16.73 -19.65 -8.37
CA GLU A 311 17.51 -20.61 -7.60
C GLU A 311 16.85 -20.93 -6.25
N TYR A 312 16.30 -19.90 -5.59
CA TYR A 312 15.54 -20.07 -4.36
C TYR A 312 14.31 -20.95 -4.59
N GLY A 313 13.48 -20.64 -5.60
CA GLY A 313 12.32 -21.46 -5.94
C GLY A 313 12.70 -22.87 -6.36
N ALA A 314 13.77 -23.05 -7.12
CA ALA A 314 14.21 -24.36 -7.55
C ALA A 314 14.52 -25.27 -6.35
N LYS A 315 15.17 -24.71 -5.32
CA LYS A 315 15.49 -25.40 -4.07
C LYS A 315 14.26 -25.63 -3.19
N TYR A 316 13.47 -24.59 -2.92
CA TYR A 316 12.42 -24.63 -1.89
C TYR A 316 11.01 -24.95 -2.41
N HIS A 317 10.83 -24.98 -3.74
CA HIS A 317 9.56 -25.35 -4.39
C HIS A 317 9.74 -26.54 -5.35
N TYR A 318 10.52 -26.37 -6.43
CA TYR A 318 10.59 -27.39 -7.48
C TYR A 318 11.13 -28.74 -6.98
N GLN A 319 12.29 -28.76 -6.29
CA GLN A 319 12.88 -30.00 -5.78
C GLN A 319 11.98 -30.70 -4.75
N HIS A 320 11.19 -29.94 -3.98
CA HIS A 320 10.21 -30.48 -3.03
C HIS A 320 8.95 -31.05 -3.68
N ILE A 321 8.63 -30.70 -4.93
CA ILE A 321 7.45 -31.23 -5.62
C ILE A 321 7.85 -32.36 -6.57
N MET A 322 8.96 -32.19 -7.29
CA MET A 322 9.37 -33.10 -8.37
C MET A 322 10.29 -34.23 -7.91
N HIS A 323 10.98 -34.06 -6.78
CA HIS A 323 11.94 -35.02 -6.24
C HIS A 323 12.90 -35.60 -7.31
N PRO A 324 13.59 -34.76 -8.10
CA PRO A 324 14.41 -35.24 -9.19
C PRO A 324 15.60 -36.05 -8.64
N ALA A 325 15.88 -37.21 -9.25
CA ALA A 325 17.03 -38.03 -8.87
C ALA A 325 18.37 -37.30 -9.08
N ASN A 326 18.47 -36.50 -10.15
CA ASN A 326 19.58 -35.59 -10.42
C ASN A 326 19.00 -34.23 -10.81
N TYR A 327 19.34 -33.18 -10.07
CA TYR A 327 18.83 -31.83 -10.34
C TYR A 327 19.54 -31.18 -11.55
N ASP A 328 18.77 -30.83 -12.58
CA ASP A 328 19.18 -29.93 -13.67
C ASP A 328 18.38 -28.61 -13.59
N PRO A 329 19.06 -27.45 -13.43
CA PRO A 329 18.39 -26.15 -13.46
C PRO A 329 17.56 -25.89 -14.72
N LYS A 330 17.94 -26.45 -15.88
CA LYS A 330 17.23 -26.25 -17.14
C LYS A 330 15.84 -26.89 -17.11
N ASP A 331 15.71 -28.05 -16.47
CA ASP A 331 14.44 -28.75 -16.32
C ASP A 331 13.51 -28.01 -15.35
N ALA A 332 14.06 -27.43 -14.28
CA ALA A 332 13.31 -26.55 -13.38
C ALA A 332 12.81 -25.28 -14.08
N ILE A 333 13.64 -24.66 -14.94
CA ILE A 333 13.22 -23.50 -15.75
C ILE A 333 12.08 -23.90 -16.70
N GLU A 334 12.19 -25.05 -17.38
CA GLU A 334 11.13 -25.52 -18.28
C GLU A 334 9.83 -25.82 -17.53
N TYR A 335 9.91 -26.40 -16.34
CA TYR A 335 8.76 -26.56 -15.46
C TYR A 335 8.09 -25.21 -15.20
N TYR A 336 8.84 -24.20 -14.74
CA TYR A 336 8.27 -22.89 -14.45
C TYR A 336 7.69 -22.23 -15.71
N LEU A 337 8.40 -22.28 -16.85
CA LEU A 337 7.92 -21.78 -18.14
C LEU A 337 6.57 -22.37 -18.55
N SER A 338 6.33 -23.65 -18.27
CA SER A 338 5.05 -24.30 -18.59
C SER A 338 3.89 -23.76 -17.74
N ASN A 339 4.18 -23.31 -16.51
CA ASN A 339 3.18 -22.83 -15.55
C ASN A 339 2.91 -21.32 -15.65
N ILE A 340 3.90 -20.50 -16.01
CA ILE A 340 3.74 -19.03 -16.01
C ILE A 340 2.63 -18.55 -16.95
N PHE A 341 2.31 -19.26 -18.04
CA PHE A 341 1.29 -18.80 -18.97
C PHE A 341 -0.13 -19.04 -18.47
N THR A 342 -0.35 -20.11 -17.71
CA THR A 342 -1.66 -20.51 -17.16
C THR A 342 -1.93 -19.96 -15.77
N HIS A 343 -0.87 -19.62 -15.01
CA HIS A 343 -0.99 -19.08 -13.66
C HIS A 343 -1.82 -17.79 -13.58
N LYS A 344 -2.64 -17.68 -12.55
CA LYS A 344 -3.48 -16.49 -12.27
C LYS A 344 -2.78 -15.61 -11.24
N TYR A 345 -1.93 -14.73 -11.74
CA TYR A 345 -1.13 -13.83 -10.90
C TYR A 345 -1.95 -12.80 -10.13
N ALA A 346 -1.39 -12.35 -9.01
CA ALA A 346 -1.79 -11.09 -8.39
C ALA A 346 -1.68 -9.96 -9.44
N PRO A 347 -2.75 -9.19 -9.69
CA PRO A 347 -2.67 -8.20 -10.73
C PRO A 347 -1.87 -6.98 -10.28
N LEU A 348 -1.01 -6.51 -11.17
CA LEU A 348 -0.33 -5.24 -11.06
C LEU A 348 -0.75 -4.39 -12.27
N TYR A 349 -1.12 -3.14 -12.06
CA TYR A 349 -1.65 -2.27 -13.11
C TYR A 349 -0.75 -1.07 -13.34
N TYR A 350 -0.77 -0.54 -14.56
CA TYR A 350 -0.19 0.76 -14.88
C TYR A 350 -1.16 1.56 -15.76
N ILE A 351 -1.13 2.88 -15.61
CA ILE A 351 -1.87 3.80 -16.47
C ILE A 351 -0.98 4.18 -17.64
N VAL A 352 -1.53 4.13 -18.85
CA VAL A 352 -1.00 4.85 -20.01
C VAL A 352 -1.82 6.12 -20.14
N TYR A 353 -1.20 7.28 -19.89
CA TYR A 353 -1.92 8.54 -19.93
C TYR A 353 -2.29 8.92 -21.36
N GLY A 354 -3.50 9.44 -21.48
CA GLY A 354 -4.03 10.01 -22.70
C GLY A 354 -3.29 11.28 -23.12
N ARG A 355 -3.60 11.75 -24.33
CA ARG A 355 -3.16 13.06 -24.80
C ARG A 355 -4.38 13.95 -25.02
N VAL A 356 -4.28 15.18 -24.55
CA VAL A 356 -5.27 16.23 -24.79
C VAL A 356 -4.59 17.35 -25.56
N SER A 357 -5.32 17.97 -26.49
CA SER A 357 -4.93 19.24 -27.09
C SER A 357 -5.88 20.33 -26.60
N ILE A 358 -5.31 21.43 -26.15
CA ILE A 358 -6.05 22.66 -25.83
C ILE A 358 -5.92 23.57 -27.05
N GLU A 359 -7.02 23.94 -27.68
CA GLU A 359 -6.99 24.82 -28.84
C GLU A 359 -6.80 26.28 -28.37
N GLY A 360 -5.58 26.82 -28.44
CA GLY A 360 -5.27 28.22 -28.13
C GLY A 360 -5.25 28.59 -26.64
N GLU A 361 -4.58 29.69 -26.30
CA GLU A 361 -4.36 30.13 -24.90
C GLU A 361 -5.64 30.51 -24.13
N ASN A 362 -6.78 30.65 -24.81
CA ASN A 362 -8.06 31.10 -24.23
C ASN A 362 -9.28 30.27 -24.67
N SER A 363 -9.15 29.03 -25.14
CA SER A 363 -10.35 28.19 -25.40
C SER A 363 -10.62 27.20 -24.27
N ASP A 364 -11.88 27.17 -23.83
CA ASP A 364 -12.43 26.20 -22.87
C ASP A 364 -12.62 24.80 -23.50
N THR A 365 -12.20 24.63 -24.76
CA THR A 365 -12.37 23.41 -25.53
C THR A 365 -11.15 22.51 -25.44
N VAL A 366 -11.19 21.54 -24.51
CA VAL A 366 -10.21 20.46 -24.41
C VAL A 366 -10.59 19.33 -25.35
N LYS A 367 -9.76 19.08 -26.37
CA LYS A 367 -9.94 17.95 -27.29
C LYS A 367 -9.10 16.76 -26.84
N VAL A 368 -9.76 15.65 -26.51
CA VAL A 368 -9.08 14.39 -26.16
C VAL A 368 -8.60 13.69 -27.42
N LEU A 369 -7.29 13.65 -27.63
CA LEU A 369 -6.64 12.98 -28.77
C LEU A 369 -6.49 11.46 -28.53
N LYS A 370 -6.24 11.07 -27.28
CA LYS A 370 -6.14 9.66 -26.86
C LYS A 370 -6.64 9.57 -25.43
N LYS A 371 -7.54 8.63 -25.14
CA LYS A 371 -8.00 8.38 -23.76
C LYS A 371 -6.94 7.63 -22.96
N SER A 372 -6.83 7.95 -21.67
CA SER A 372 -6.01 7.17 -20.74
C SER A 372 -6.53 5.74 -20.63
N THR A 373 -5.63 4.78 -20.40
CA THR A 373 -5.99 3.36 -20.28
C THR A 373 -5.29 2.72 -19.09
N CYS A 374 -6.00 1.85 -18.37
CA CYS A 374 -5.45 1.08 -17.25
C CYS A 374 -5.13 -0.34 -17.74
N VAL A 375 -3.85 -0.70 -17.74
CA VAL A 375 -3.33 -1.94 -18.34
C VAL A 375 -2.80 -2.87 -17.28
N ASN A 376 -3.18 -4.15 -17.32
CA ASN A 376 -2.60 -5.17 -16.46
C ASN A 376 -1.18 -5.51 -16.94
N TYR A 377 -0.20 -5.24 -16.07
CA TYR A 377 1.22 -5.44 -16.31
C TYR A 377 1.56 -6.91 -16.59
N ILE A 378 1.00 -7.85 -15.82
CA ILE A 378 1.24 -9.28 -16.00
C ILE A 378 0.72 -9.77 -17.35
N SER A 379 -0.48 -9.34 -17.74
CA SER A 379 -1.03 -9.64 -19.07
C SER A 379 -0.13 -9.11 -20.19
N ARG A 380 0.47 -7.92 -19.99
CA ARG A 380 1.44 -7.37 -20.93
C ARG A 380 2.72 -8.20 -20.99
N LEU A 381 3.28 -8.59 -19.84
CA LEU A 381 4.48 -9.44 -19.79
C LEU A 381 4.24 -10.80 -20.45
N LYS A 382 3.11 -11.47 -20.20
CA LYS A 382 2.78 -12.74 -20.86
C LYS A 382 2.73 -12.59 -22.38
N LYS A 383 2.20 -11.47 -22.88
CA LYS A 383 2.17 -11.17 -24.32
C LYS A 383 3.58 -10.97 -24.89
N GLU A 384 4.43 -10.20 -24.21
CA GLU A 384 5.82 -10.00 -24.61
C GLU A 384 6.61 -11.32 -24.57
N ALA A 385 6.46 -12.11 -23.52
CA ALA A 385 7.10 -13.42 -23.40
C ALA A 385 6.72 -14.33 -24.59
N ARG A 386 5.44 -14.40 -24.99
CA ARG A 386 5.05 -15.17 -26.19
C ARG A 386 5.71 -14.65 -27.46
N SER A 387 5.84 -13.33 -27.64
CA SER A 387 6.55 -12.73 -28.78
C SER A 387 8.01 -13.14 -28.78
N ILE A 388 8.68 -13.05 -27.63
CA ILE A 388 10.09 -13.42 -27.46
C ILE A 388 10.32 -14.90 -27.80
N LEU A 389 9.46 -15.80 -27.31
CA LEU A 389 9.58 -17.22 -27.62
C LEU A 389 9.42 -17.49 -29.13
N LEU A 390 8.52 -16.79 -29.81
CA LEU A 390 8.37 -16.85 -31.27
C LEU A 390 9.60 -16.29 -31.99
N GLU A 391 10.17 -15.18 -31.52
CA GLU A 391 11.42 -14.60 -32.05
C GLU A 391 12.59 -15.58 -31.92
N TRP A 392 12.76 -16.19 -30.75
CA TRP A 392 13.81 -17.19 -30.51
C TRP A 392 13.65 -18.44 -31.39
N SER A 393 12.42 -18.89 -31.63
CA SER A 393 12.15 -20.04 -32.53
C SER A 393 12.57 -19.79 -33.98
N LYS A 394 12.67 -18.52 -34.39
CA LYS A 394 13.08 -18.11 -35.75
C LYS A 394 14.54 -17.65 -35.81
N HIS A 395 15.20 -17.50 -34.67
CA HIS A 395 16.55 -16.96 -34.58
C HIS A 395 17.59 -18.01 -35.02
N ASN A 396 18.54 -17.62 -35.87
CA ASN A 396 19.52 -18.54 -36.48
C ASN A 396 20.27 -19.42 -35.46
N TYR A 397 20.68 -18.83 -34.33
CA TYR A 397 21.38 -19.54 -33.25
C TYR A 397 20.44 -20.18 -32.20
N LEU A 398 19.45 -19.42 -31.69
CA LEU A 398 18.64 -19.86 -30.54
C LEU A 398 17.59 -20.93 -30.89
N LYS A 399 17.17 -21.04 -32.15
CA LYS A 399 16.15 -22.01 -32.59
C LYS A 399 16.51 -23.48 -32.28
N ASN A 400 17.80 -23.78 -32.15
CA ASN A 400 18.31 -25.13 -31.90
C ASN A 400 18.54 -25.41 -30.41
N LYS A 401 18.18 -24.49 -29.51
CA LYS A 401 18.39 -24.62 -28.06
C LYS A 401 17.08 -24.85 -27.33
N ARG A 402 17.14 -25.61 -26.24
CA ARG A 402 16.04 -25.69 -25.26
C ARG A 402 15.82 -24.33 -24.62
N LEU A 403 14.56 -23.97 -24.34
CA LEU A 403 14.24 -22.69 -23.68
C LEU A 403 14.91 -22.59 -22.30
N GLY A 404 14.90 -23.70 -21.54
CA GLY A 404 15.62 -23.79 -20.27
C GLY A 404 17.12 -23.51 -20.42
N GLU A 405 17.73 -23.94 -21.52
CA GLU A 405 19.15 -23.70 -21.81
C GLU A 405 19.44 -22.23 -22.16
N ILE A 406 18.56 -21.58 -22.95
CA ILE A 406 18.70 -20.16 -23.30
C ILE A 406 18.71 -19.30 -22.04
N ILE A 407 17.72 -19.52 -21.16
CA ILE A 407 17.54 -18.75 -19.92
C ILE A 407 18.65 -19.09 -18.92
N TYR A 408 18.96 -20.38 -18.74
CA TYR A 408 20.04 -20.83 -17.85
C TYR A 408 21.38 -20.18 -18.23
N ASN A 409 21.76 -20.26 -19.50
CA ASN A 409 23.05 -19.73 -19.94
C ASN A 409 23.10 -18.20 -19.76
N THR A 410 22.06 -17.45 -20.14
CA THR A 410 22.06 -15.99 -19.94
C THR A 410 22.07 -15.62 -18.45
N GLY A 411 21.22 -16.23 -17.63
CA GLY A 411 21.13 -15.91 -16.20
C GLY A 411 22.37 -16.34 -15.41
N ARG A 412 22.90 -17.53 -15.69
CA ARG A 412 24.14 -18.04 -15.06
C ARG A 412 25.37 -17.26 -15.50
N ASN A 413 25.48 -16.90 -16.78
CA ASN A 413 26.59 -16.10 -17.30
C ASN A 413 26.54 -14.67 -16.75
N ALA A 414 25.36 -14.04 -16.68
CA ALA A 414 25.20 -12.76 -16.00
C ALA A 414 25.68 -12.84 -14.53
N SER A 415 25.35 -13.94 -13.85
CA SER A 415 25.77 -14.18 -12.46
C SER A 415 27.26 -14.53 -12.32
N ALA A 416 27.90 -15.09 -13.36
CA ALA A 416 29.30 -15.48 -13.38
C ALA A 416 30.24 -14.32 -13.77
N HIS A 417 29.84 -13.47 -14.72
CA HIS A 417 30.66 -12.33 -15.18
C HIS A 417 30.77 -11.18 -14.19
N ALA A 418 30.03 -11.21 -13.08
CA ALA A 418 30.28 -10.35 -11.92
C ALA A 418 31.63 -10.64 -11.21
N SER A 419 32.42 -11.63 -11.69
CA SER A 419 33.71 -12.04 -11.11
C SER A 419 34.98 -11.57 -11.86
N GLY A 420 34.86 -10.66 -12.84
CA GLY A 420 35.97 -9.75 -13.23
C GLY A 420 37.02 -10.28 -14.21
N GLY A 421 36.64 -10.67 -15.44
CA GLY A 421 37.57 -10.92 -16.55
C GLY A 421 37.74 -9.73 -17.50
N HIS A 422 38.98 -9.37 -17.87
CA HIS A 422 39.29 -8.30 -18.85
C HIS A 422 38.85 -8.60 -20.31
N ALA A 423 38.36 -9.81 -20.61
CA ALA A 423 37.78 -10.16 -21.91
C ALA A 423 36.26 -9.89 -22.01
N ASP A 424 35.61 -9.52 -20.90
CA ASP A 424 34.14 -9.56 -20.74
C ASP A 424 33.41 -8.25 -21.11
N ALA A 425 34.14 -7.19 -21.49
CA ALA A 425 33.58 -5.85 -21.71
C ALA A 425 33.29 -5.52 -23.20
N ARG A 426 33.06 -6.52 -24.07
CA ARG A 426 32.53 -6.28 -25.43
C ARG A 426 31.04 -6.55 -25.47
N TYR A 427 30.27 -5.72 -24.77
CA TYR A 427 28.83 -5.70 -24.94
C TYR A 427 28.49 -4.99 -26.25
N ASP A 428 28.04 -5.75 -27.26
CA ASP A 428 27.22 -5.17 -28.31
C ASP A 428 25.89 -4.74 -27.65
N TYR A 429 25.82 -3.45 -27.31
CA TYR A 429 24.69 -2.83 -26.61
C TYR A 429 23.36 -2.97 -27.37
N GLY A 430 23.37 -3.23 -28.68
CA GLY A 430 22.15 -3.45 -29.44
C GLY A 430 21.56 -4.83 -29.18
N LEU A 431 22.30 -5.88 -29.51
CA LEU A 431 21.78 -7.25 -29.54
C LEU A 431 21.82 -7.95 -28.18
N ASN A 432 22.89 -7.78 -27.41
CA ASN A 432 23.04 -8.46 -26.12
C ASN A 432 22.13 -7.85 -25.05
N TYR A 433 21.96 -6.53 -25.06
CA TYR A 433 21.09 -5.83 -24.11
C TYR A 433 19.62 -6.21 -24.30
N GLN A 434 19.15 -6.25 -25.55
CA GLN A 434 17.79 -6.67 -25.87
C GLN A 434 17.56 -8.14 -25.50
N HIS A 435 18.53 -9.03 -25.79
CA HIS A 435 18.43 -10.44 -25.41
C HIS A 435 18.36 -10.64 -23.89
N ILE A 436 19.17 -9.90 -23.11
CA ILE A 436 19.10 -9.95 -21.64
C ILE A 436 17.75 -9.43 -21.14
N ASN A 437 17.24 -8.33 -21.69
CA ASN A 437 15.91 -7.84 -21.32
C ASN A 437 14.80 -8.84 -21.66
N ASN A 438 14.93 -9.56 -22.79
CA ASN A 438 14.00 -10.64 -23.13
C ASN A 438 14.01 -11.76 -22.09
N VAL A 439 15.20 -12.13 -21.61
CA VAL A 439 15.34 -13.12 -20.51
C VAL A 439 14.75 -12.56 -19.20
N ASN A 440 14.95 -11.27 -18.88
CA ASN A 440 14.36 -10.64 -17.70
C ASN A 440 12.84 -10.68 -17.70
N ILE A 441 12.18 -10.41 -18.85
CA ILE A 441 10.71 -10.49 -18.95
C ILE A 441 10.20 -11.89 -18.57
N ILE A 442 10.91 -12.93 -18.99
CA ILE A 442 10.55 -14.31 -18.67
C ILE A 442 10.87 -14.63 -17.21
N LEU A 443 12.05 -14.25 -16.72
CA LEU A 443 12.45 -14.46 -15.33
C LEU A 443 11.59 -13.66 -14.35
N GLU A 444 11.06 -12.50 -14.71
CA GLU A 444 10.09 -11.74 -13.92
C GLU A 444 8.80 -12.54 -13.73
N LEU A 445 8.27 -13.15 -14.79
CA LEU A 445 7.09 -14.01 -14.69
C LEU A 445 7.36 -15.26 -13.83
N ILE A 446 8.55 -15.85 -13.95
CA ILE A 446 8.98 -16.99 -13.12
C ILE A 446 9.15 -16.57 -11.66
N ALA A 447 9.80 -15.44 -11.40
CA ALA A 447 10.05 -14.91 -10.06
C ALA A 447 8.74 -14.63 -9.34
N ARG A 448 7.80 -13.94 -10.00
CA ARG A 448 6.46 -13.73 -9.46
C ARG A 448 5.75 -15.05 -9.20
N TYR A 449 5.78 -16.01 -10.14
CA TYR A 449 5.16 -17.32 -9.95
C TYR A 449 5.69 -18.02 -8.69
N ILE A 450 7.02 -18.05 -8.52
CA ILE A 450 7.67 -18.64 -7.34
C ILE A 450 7.23 -17.94 -6.05
N VAL A 451 7.22 -16.60 -6.03
CA VAL A 451 6.80 -15.83 -4.85
C VAL A 451 5.35 -16.18 -4.49
N GLU A 452 4.46 -16.25 -5.48
CA GLU A 452 3.03 -16.53 -5.27
C GLU A 452 2.75 -17.97 -4.84
N GLU A 453 3.43 -18.97 -5.42
CA GLU A 453 3.29 -20.37 -5.02
C GLU A 453 3.80 -20.62 -3.60
N LEU A 454 4.87 -19.94 -3.20
CA LEU A 454 5.41 -20.03 -1.84
C LEU A 454 4.63 -19.20 -0.81
N ASN A 455 3.85 -18.21 -1.26
CA ASN A 455 3.14 -17.26 -0.39
C ASN A 455 1.70 -16.99 -0.85
N PRO A 456 0.85 -18.03 -1.00
CA PRO A 456 -0.47 -17.89 -1.62
C PRO A 456 -1.42 -16.97 -0.83
N ASP A 457 -1.24 -16.84 0.49
CA ASP A 457 -2.12 -16.00 1.31
C ASP A 457 -1.81 -14.51 1.21
N ILE A 458 -0.55 -14.14 0.99
CA ILE A 458 -0.17 -12.75 0.70
C ILE A 458 -0.78 -12.29 -0.62
N VAL A 459 -0.85 -13.19 -1.62
CA VAL A 459 -1.47 -12.90 -2.93
C VAL A 459 -2.96 -12.61 -2.82
N LYS A 460 -3.68 -13.32 -1.94
CA LYS A 460 -5.12 -13.14 -1.72
C LYS A 460 -5.49 -11.76 -1.16
N LEU A 461 -4.51 -11.02 -0.64
CA LEU A 461 -4.69 -9.64 -0.19
C LEU A 461 -4.95 -8.68 -1.36
N VAL A 462 -4.48 -9.00 -2.58
CA VAL A 462 -4.63 -8.09 -3.73
C VAL A 462 -6.02 -8.23 -4.35
N GLU A 463 -6.69 -7.09 -4.56
CA GLU A 463 -7.95 -7.04 -5.30
C GLU A 463 -7.74 -7.44 -6.77
N SER A 464 -8.61 -8.30 -7.28
CA SER A 464 -8.53 -8.84 -8.64
C SER A 464 -9.49 -8.17 -9.62
N ASN A 465 -10.46 -7.40 -9.13
CA ASN A 465 -11.49 -6.78 -9.95
C ASN A 465 -10.95 -5.54 -10.71
N HIS A 466 -10.67 -5.71 -12.01
CA HIS A 466 -10.18 -4.65 -12.90
C HIS A 466 -11.07 -3.40 -12.91
N ASP A 467 -12.39 -3.53 -12.84
CA ASP A 467 -13.31 -2.39 -12.86
C ASP A 467 -13.12 -1.49 -11.64
N LYS A 468 -12.75 -2.05 -10.48
CA LYS A 468 -12.41 -1.24 -9.29
C LYS A 468 -11.18 -0.38 -9.56
N TYR A 469 -10.16 -0.94 -10.21
CA TYR A 469 -8.96 -0.18 -10.60
C TYR A 469 -9.30 0.92 -11.61
N ILE A 470 -10.11 0.63 -12.63
CA ILE A 470 -10.53 1.63 -13.63
C ILE A 470 -11.29 2.77 -12.96
N LYS A 471 -12.32 2.46 -12.17
CA LYS A 471 -13.12 3.49 -11.47
C LYS A 471 -12.21 4.38 -10.65
N GLN A 472 -11.33 3.80 -9.85
CA GLN A 472 -10.49 4.59 -8.94
C GLN A 472 -9.30 5.30 -9.60
N SER A 473 -8.82 4.81 -10.74
CA SER A 473 -7.73 5.46 -11.48
C SER A 473 -8.20 6.67 -12.30
N PHE A 474 -9.51 6.80 -12.57
CA PHE A 474 -10.08 7.89 -13.37
C PHE A 474 -11.11 8.75 -12.63
N LEU A 475 -11.45 8.44 -11.38
CA LEU A 475 -12.26 9.30 -10.49
C LEU A 475 -11.44 10.39 -9.79
N GLY A 476 -10.14 10.51 -10.10
CA GLY A 476 -9.24 11.56 -9.60
C GLY A 476 -8.93 12.66 -10.64
N VAL A 477 -9.83 12.88 -11.62
CA VAL A 477 -9.79 14.04 -12.53
C VAL A 477 -10.95 14.96 -12.22
#